data_AF-A0AAD6CGG3-F1
#
_entry.id   AF-A0AAD6CGG3-F1
#
_cell.length_a   1.000
_cell.length_b   1.000
_cell.length_c   1.000
_cell.angle_alpha   90.00
_cell.angle_beta   90.00
_cell.angle_gamma   90.00
#
_symmetry.space_group_name_H-M   'P 1'
#
loop_
_entity.id
_entity.type
_entity.pdbx_description
1 polymer ?
#
loop_
_entity_poly.entity_id
_entity_poly.type
_entity_poly.pdbx_seq_one_letter_code
_entity_poly.pdbx_strand_id
1 'polypeptide(L)'
;MATVYLAPLMRWIIMGVPFSVTGFGLLFFEQLAGSVRMRYGLCGLNILYAWFSLRHPTASPFFNYMIGLMSIVHIVRSVEILIASDPSTMKRLRKVGLSFYFWEPLPPPYSLRRLLWIIDIVSNLRAIGWRHGSEKYLPPPCQILEKNSFSRPSTPAATWGPSRQSFLWTQARRLVAAYMWFDFYHTMFVHENGRHTERLIDMTAKKMLGAYLAPATCQNIYKWLGRIARIISAQFFLDGFHALTALFAVGIITDTWLGTAGEPWAYPTLFGGFRLSTPNLKDFWANWWHDLLRRPFWTVAKWFVPPAHSNARHIWTVFAMTGAAHASASYNVSRRAWPAVRVFVAYCLQPVPTIYQKPTVQWLSSKIFVAPAAKPVIIWAGEGFLSIVWLLCILPLQMDDPGHEAFLASVRLPCSVMERVLHAVST
;
A
#
# COMPACT_ATOMS: atom_id res chain seq x y z
N MET A 1 -36.15 -7.84 3.64
CA MET A 1 -35.01 -8.32 2.82
C MET A 1 -34.21 -7.18 2.17
N ALA A 2 -34.82 -6.13 1.62
CA ALA A 2 -34.09 -5.00 1.03
C ALA A 2 -33.12 -4.28 2.01
N THR A 3 -33.47 -4.17 3.29
CA THR A 3 -32.62 -3.58 4.36
C THR A 3 -31.33 -4.35 4.64
N VAL A 4 -31.29 -5.66 4.40
CA VAL A 4 -30.11 -6.51 4.64
C VAL A 4 -29.07 -6.34 3.54
N TYR A 5 -29.49 -6.04 2.30
CA TYR A 5 -28.60 -5.80 1.17
C TYR A 5 -28.28 -4.31 0.93
N LEU A 6 -29.20 -3.40 1.28
CA LEU A 6 -28.93 -1.95 1.21
C LEU A 6 -27.93 -1.49 2.27
N ALA A 7 -27.92 -2.06 3.49
CA ALA A 7 -27.00 -1.61 4.53
C ALA A 7 -25.51 -1.84 4.18
N PRO A 8 -25.10 -3.01 3.63
CA PRO A 8 -23.75 -3.20 3.11
C PRO A 8 -23.46 -2.28 1.91
N LEU A 9 -24.36 -2.18 0.94
CA LEU A 9 -24.18 -1.34 -0.25
C LEU A 9 -24.03 0.14 0.12
N MET A 10 -24.86 0.65 1.03
CA MET A 10 -24.76 2.00 1.60
C MET A 10 -23.45 2.20 2.36
N ARG A 11 -22.94 1.20 3.08
CA ARG A 11 -21.62 1.26 3.73
C ARG A 11 -20.48 1.32 2.71
N TRP A 12 -20.59 0.58 1.61
CA TRP A 12 -19.66 0.66 0.47
C TRP A 12 -19.73 2.00 -0.25
N ILE A 13 -20.94 2.54 -0.46
CA ILE A 13 -21.16 3.88 -1.02
C ILE A 13 -20.60 4.95 -0.09
N ILE A 14 -20.77 4.82 1.23
CA ILE A 14 -20.19 5.71 2.24
C ILE A 14 -18.66 5.66 2.19
N MET A 15 -18.03 4.49 2.02
CA MET A 15 -16.58 4.41 1.72
C MET A 15 -16.19 5.04 0.39
N GLY A 16 -17.15 5.13 -0.53
CA GLY A 16 -17.05 5.83 -1.80
C GLY A 16 -17.32 7.34 -1.73
N VAL A 17 -17.78 7.93 -0.62
CA VAL A 17 -18.06 9.38 -0.59
C VAL A 17 -16.81 10.28 -0.72
N PRO A 18 -15.58 9.89 -0.34
CA PRO A 18 -14.39 10.62 -0.78
C PRO A 18 -14.17 10.56 -2.30
N PHE A 19 -14.59 9.47 -2.95
CA PHE A 19 -14.64 9.39 -4.41
C PHE A 19 -15.64 10.41 -4.95
N SER A 20 -16.71 10.74 -4.22
CA SER A 20 -17.66 11.74 -4.66
C SER A 20 -17.10 13.15 -4.55
N VAL A 21 -16.41 13.60 -3.50
CA VAL A 21 -15.95 15.02 -3.45
C VAL A 21 -14.80 15.28 -4.45
N THR A 22 -13.78 14.42 -4.47
CA THR A 22 -12.66 14.53 -5.42
C THR A 22 -13.11 14.25 -6.85
N GLY A 23 -13.96 13.22 -7.02
CA GLY A 23 -14.52 12.86 -8.31
C GLY A 23 -15.51 13.90 -8.83
N PHE A 24 -16.29 14.56 -7.98
CA PHE A 24 -17.15 15.69 -8.37
C PHE A 24 -16.31 16.86 -8.87
N GLY A 25 -15.21 17.19 -8.17
CA GLY A 25 -14.24 18.16 -8.69
C GLY A 25 -13.74 17.85 -10.10
N LEU A 26 -13.50 16.58 -10.40
CA LEU A 26 -13.06 16.13 -11.72
C LEU A 26 -14.18 16.00 -12.76
N LEU A 27 -15.40 15.68 -12.34
CA LEU A 27 -16.60 15.53 -13.19
C LEU A 27 -16.98 16.88 -13.80
N PHE A 28 -16.88 17.93 -12.98
CA PHE A 28 -17.21 19.30 -13.34
C PHE A 28 -15.95 20.16 -13.59
N PHE A 29 -14.79 19.54 -13.78
CA PHE A 29 -13.50 20.23 -13.85
C PHE A 29 -13.49 21.38 -14.87
N GLU A 30 -14.07 21.20 -16.06
CA GLU A 30 -14.10 22.26 -17.09
C GLU A 30 -14.90 23.50 -16.67
N GLN A 31 -15.87 23.35 -15.77
CA GLN A 31 -16.70 24.46 -15.28
C GLN A 31 -16.21 25.03 -13.95
N LEU A 32 -15.62 24.18 -13.10
CA LEU A 32 -15.30 24.51 -11.70
C LEU A 32 -13.79 24.72 -11.46
N ALA A 33 -12.92 24.22 -12.33
CA ALA A 33 -11.49 24.09 -12.02
C ALA A 33 -10.56 25.12 -12.67
N GLY A 34 -11.09 26.01 -13.51
CA GLY A 34 -10.38 27.27 -13.78
C GLY A 34 -10.16 28.09 -12.50
N SER A 35 -11.04 27.92 -11.50
CA SER A 35 -10.94 28.62 -10.22
C SER A 35 -10.03 27.89 -9.23
N VAL A 36 -8.89 28.48 -8.92
CA VAL A 36 -7.99 28.05 -7.83
C VAL A 36 -8.75 27.95 -6.49
N ARG A 37 -9.62 28.93 -6.19
CA ARG A 37 -10.40 28.96 -4.93
C ARG A 37 -11.31 27.74 -4.79
N MET A 38 -11.94 27.33 -5.90
CA MET A 38 -12.82 26.17 -5.90
C MET A 38 -12.07 24.87 -5.63
N ARG A 39 -10.86 24.72 -6.20
CA ARG A 39 -10.00 23.56 -5.97
C ARG A 39 -9.60 23.43 -4.49
N TYR A 40 -9.27 24.54 -3.83
CA TYR A 40 -9.06 24.57 -2.39
C TYR A 40 -10.33 24.25 -1.59
N GLY A 41 -11.48 24.78 -2.01
CA GLY A 41 -12.78 24.46 -1.40
C GLY A 41 -13.10 22.96 -1.42
N LEU A 42 -12.86 22.29 -2.55
CA LEU A 42 -13.04 20.83 -2.69
C LEU A 42 -12.08 20.03 -1.79
N CYS A 43 -10.84 20.50 -1.63
CA CYS A 43 -9.91 19.90 -0.66
C CYS A 43 -10.41 20.10 0.79
N GLY A 44 -10.95 21.28 1.12
CA GLY A 44 -11.57 21.56 2.41
C GLY A 44 -12.79 20.67 2.69
N LEU A 45 -13.65 20.43 1.69
CA LEU A 45 -14.78 19.50 1.81
C LEU A 45 -14.32 18.06 2.09
N ASN A 46 -13.22 17.60 1.49
CA ASN A 46 -12.64 16.30 1.83
C ASN A 46 -12.16 16.23 3.28
N ILE A 47 -11.64 17.32 3.85
CA ILE A 47 -11.26 17.39 5.27
C ILE A 47 -12.49 17.28 6.18
N LEU A 48 -13.56 18.03 5.86
CA LEU A 48 -14.82 17.95 6.62
C LEU A 48 -15.43 16.55 6.55
N TYR A 49 -15.39 15.92 5.37
CA TYR A 49 -15.86 14.56 5.18
C TYR A 49 -15.01 13.54 5.95
N ALA A 50 -13.68 13.67 5.91
CA ALA A 50 -12.77 12.83 6.68
C ALA A 50 -13.10 12.92 8.18
N TRP A 51 -13.28 14.14 8.69
CA TRP A 51 -13.67 14.37 10.08
C TRP A 51 -15.03 13.75 10.43
N PHE A 52 -16.04 13.91 9.58
CA PHE A 52 -17.35 13.27 9.75
C PHE A 52 -17.21 11.74 9.81
N SER A 53 -16.47 11.14 8.88
CA SER A 53 -16.29 9.69 8.80
C SER A 53 -15.58 9.11 10.01
N LEU A 54 -14.65 9.86 10.60
CA LEU A 54 -13.98 9.50 11.85
C LEU A 54 -14.90 9.63 13.07
N ARG A 55 -15.94 10.46 13.02
CA ARG A 55 -16.92 10.57 14.11
C ARG A 55 -17.98 9.49 14.08
N HIS A 56 -18.28 8.95 12.89
CA HIS A 56 -19.34 7.97 12.66
C HIS A 56 -18.77 6.63 12.18
N PRO A 57 -18.03 5.89 13.04
CA PRO A 57 -17.51 4.58 12.68
C PRO A 57 -18.65 3.62 12.34
N THR A 58 -18.37 2.73 11.41
CA THR A 58 -19.24 1.60 11.06
C THR A 58 -19.14 0.48 12.11
N ALA A 59 -19.91 -0.59 11.91
CA ALA A 59 -19.94 -1.72 12.84
C ALA A 59 -18.75 -2.71 12.73
N SER A 60 -17.91 -2.66 11.68
CA SER A 60 -16.82 -3.64 11.48
C SER A 60 -15.43 -3.01 11.66
N PRO A 61 -14.51 -3.64 12.43
CA PRO A 61 -13.12 -3.18 12.53
C PRO A 61 -12.43 -3.03 11.18
N PHE A 62 -12.66 -3.96 10.25
CA PHE A 62 -12.14 -3.89 8.88
C PHE A 62 -12.46 -2.54 8.23
N PHE A 63 -13.75 -2.23 8.22
CA PHE A 63 -14.29 -1.06 7.57
C PHE A 63 -13.88 0.24 8.28
N ASN A 64 -13.81 0.22 9.61
CA ASN A 64 -13.34 1.37 10.38
C ASN A 64 -11.86 1.67 10.11
N TYR A 65 -11.01 0.65 10.03
CA TYR A 65 -9.60 0.84 9.70
C TYR A 65 -9.45 1.45 8.31
N MET A 66 -10.14 0.89 7.32
CA MET A 66 -10.11 1.38 5.95
C MET A 66 -10.65 2.80 5.83
N ILE A 67 -11.77 3.14 6.48
CA ILE A 67 -12.30 4.51 6.52
C ILE A 67 -11.27 5.46 7.13
N GLY A 68 -10.66 5.09 8.26
CA GLY A 68 -9.69 5.94 8.93
C GLY A 68 -8.44 6.17 8.08
N LEU A 69 -7.90 5.10 7.47
CA LEU A 69 -6.77 5.19 6.56
C LEU A 69 -7.10 6.06 5.33
N MET A 70 -8.22 5.74 4.66
CA MET A 70 -8.62 6.39 3.42
C MET A 70 -9.02 7.84 3.64
N SER A 71 -9.50 8.23 4.82
CA SER A 71 -9.82 9.63 5.14
C SER A 71 -8.63 10.58 4.89
N ILE A 72 -7.42 10.16 5.28
CA ILE A 72 -6.20 10.94 5.06
C ILE A 72 -5.69 10.76 3.62
N VAL A 73 -5.71 9.52 3.11
CA VAL A 73 -5.26 9.24 1.73
C VAL A 73 -6.06 10.03 0.71
N HIS A 74 -7.37 10.20 0.90
CA HIS A 74 -8.21 10.98 0.01
C HIS A 74 -7.96 12.48 0.09
N ILE A 75 -7.64 13.03 1.26
CA ILE A 75 -7.17 14.42 1.36
C ILE A 75 -5.88 14.58 0.55
N VAL A 76 -4.91 13.69 0.73
CA VAL A 76 -3.65 13.72 -0.04
C VAL A 76 -3.92 13.58 -1.54
N ARG A 77 -4.79 12.64 -1.95
CA ARG A 77 -5.15 12.43 -3.36
C ARG A 77 -5.86 13.65 -3.95
N SER A 78 -6.68 14.35 -3.17
CA SER A 78 -7.33 15.60 -3.59
C SER A 78 -6.32 16.69 -3.88
N VAL A 79 -5.37 16.91 -2.96
CA VAL A 79 -4.29 17.88 -3.15
C VAL A 79 -3.42 17.51 -4.35
N GLU A 80 -3.05 16.24 -4.47
CA GLU A 80 -2.24 15.75 -5.59
C GLU A 80 -2.92 16.02 -6.94
N ILE A 81 -4.17 15.58 -7.09
CA ILE A 81 -4.90 15.68 -8.36
C ILE A 81 -5.25 17.14 -8.64
N LEU A 82 -5.96 17.80 -7.73
CA LEU A 82 -6.57 19.10 -8.00
C LEU A 82 -5.55 20.24 -7.96
N ILE A 83 -4.57 20.17 -7.07
CA ILE A 83 -3.62 21.27 -6.84
C ILE A 83 -2.29 20.99 -7.53
N ALA A 84 -1.67 19.84 -7.27
CA ALA A 84 -0.29 19.59 -7.68
C ALA A 84 -0.12 19.12 -9.14
N SER A 85 -1.07 18.35 -9.69
CA SER A 85 -0.90 17.64 -10.98
C SER A 85 -1.49 18.35 -12.21
N ASP A 86 -2.03 19.57 -12.06
CA ASP A 86 -2.78 20.33 -13.09
C ASP A 86 -3.70 19.45 -13.96
N PRO A 87 -4.99 19.30 -13.60
CA PRO A 87 -5.85 18.34 -14.29
C PRO A 87 -6.12 18.67 -15.76
N SER A 88 -5.81 19.88 -16.25
CA SER A 88 -5.90 20.23 -17.67
C SER A 88 -4.89 19.43 -18.52
N THR A 89 -3.78 19.00 -17.91
CA THR A 89 -2.73 18.23 -18.58
C THR A 89 -2.94 16.72 -18.51
N MET A 90 -3.97 16.27 -17.78
CA MET A 90 -4.23 14.85 -17.55
C MET A 90 -4.64 14.17 -18.85
N LYS A 91 -3.85 13.15 -19.21
CA LYS A 91 -4.13 12.24 -20.32
C LYS A 91 -4.08 10.82 -19.81
N ARG A 92 -4.96 9.97 -20.35
CA ARG A 92 -4.96 8.53 -20.10
C ARG A 92 -4.41 7.83 -21.35
N LEU A 93 -3.57 6.85 -21.13
CA LEU A 93 -3.08 5.99 -22.18
C LEU A 93 -4.23 5.09 -22.65
N ARG A 94 -4.47 5.03 -23.96
CA ARG A 94 -5.47 4.16 -24.58
C ARG A 94 -4.81 3.24 -25.60
N LYS A 95 -5.19 1.97 -25.59
CA LYS A 95 -4.75 0.99 -26.59
C LYS A 95 -5.43 1.24 -27.94
N VAL A 96 -4.66 1.19 -29.02
CA VAL A 96 -5.09 1.28 -30.42
C VAL A 96 -4.50 0.10 -31.18
N GLY A 97 -5.37 -0.78 -31.67
CA GLY A 97 -4.95 -2.04 -32.27
C GLY A 97 -4.34 -3.01 -31.25
N LEU A 98 -3.48 -3.91 -31.73
CA LEU A 98 -2.96 -5.01 -30.91
C LEU A 98 -1.81 -4.60 -29.98
N SER A 99 -0.99 -3.62 -30.37
CA SER A 99 0.31 -3.36 -29.73
C SER A 99 0.64 -1.88 -29.53
N PHE A 100 -0.23 -0.96 -29.97
CA PHE A 100 0.04 0.47 -29.89
C PHE A 100 -0.86 1.15 -28.88
N TYR A 101 -0.37 2.28 -28.38
CA TYR A 101 -1.07 3.12 -27.42
C TYR A 101 -0.98 4.58 -27.84
N PHE A 102 -1.91 5.41 -27.39
CA PHE A 102 -1.85 6.86 -27.57
C PHE A 102 -2.36 7.58 -26.34
N TRP A 103 -1.90 8.81 -26.14
CA TRP A 103 -2.36 9.67 -25.06
C TRP A 103 -3.68 10.35 -25.44
N GLU A 104 -4.73 10.02 -24.71
CA GLU A 104 -6.06 10.58 -24.90
C GLU A 104 -6.37 11.60 -23.80
N PRO A 105 -6.87 12.81 -24.14
CA PRO A 105 -7.30 13.79 -23.15
C PRO A 105 -8.54 13.30 -22.39
N LEU A 106 -8.86 13.96 -21.27
CA LEU A 106 -10.10 13.68 -20.53
C LEU A 106 -11.32 13.73 -21.46
N PRO A 107 -12.26 12.77 -21.38
CA PRO A 107 -13.49 12.79 -22.16
C PRO A 107 -14.35 14.01 -21.83
N PRO A 108 -15.30 14.39 -22.70
CA PRO A 108 -16.23 15.50 -22.42
C PRO A 108 -16.92 15.34 -21.06
N PRO A 109 -17.26 16.46 -20.40
CA PRO A 109 -17.97 16.45 -19.12
C PRO A 109 -19.30 15.71 -19.25
N TYR A 110 -19.79 15.16 -18.14
CA TYR A 110 -21.05 14.40 -18.05
C TYR A 110 -21.15 13.11 -18.85
N SER A 111 -20.09 12.69 -19.55
CA SER A 111 -20.09 11.39 -20.21
C SER A 111 -19.86 10.25 -19.19
N LEU A 112 -20.49 9.09 -19.42
CA LEU A 112 -20.21 7.87 -18.66
C LEU A 112 -18.71 7.54 -18.67
N ARG A 113 -18.05 7.80 -19.80
CA ARG A 113 -16.61 7.62 -19.97
C ARG A 113 -15.79 8.52 -19.04
N ARG A 114 -16.19 9.78 -18.88
CA ARG A 114 -15.57 10.71 -17.91
C ARG A 114 -15.74 10.20 -16.49
N LEU A 115 -16.93 9.72 -16.12
CA LEU A 115 -17.16 9.12 -14.81
C LEU A 115 -16.25 7.91 -14.56
N LEU A 116 -16.14 6.99 -15.52
CA LEU A 116 -15.26 5.81 -15.40
C LEU A 116 -13.78 6.19 -15.26
N TRP A 117 -13.31 7.20 -16.00
CA TRP A 117 -11.94 7.70 -15.86
C TRP A 117 -11.69 8.37 -14.52
N ILE A 118 -12.70 9.00 -13.94
CA ILE A 118 -12.63 9.58 -12.61
C ILE A 118 -12.58 8.50 -11.54
N ILE A 119 -13.35 7.42 -11.72
CA ILE A 119 -13.24 6.25 -10.84
C ILE A 119 -11.83 5.65 -10.96
N ASP A 120 -11.29 5.48 -12.17
CA ASP A 120 -9.91 5.00 -12.40
C ASP A 120 -8.90 5.93 -11.71
N ILE A 121 -8.88 7.23 -11.99
CA ILE A 121 -7.88 8.13 -11.39
C ILE A 121 -7.97 8.16 -9.85
N VAL A 122 -9.16 8.11 -9.26
CA VAL A 122 -9.28 8.14 -7.79
C VAL A 122 -8.89 6.78 -7.16
N SER A 123 -9.22 5.66 -7.79
CA SER A 123 -8.90 4.31 -7.29
C SER A 123 -7.46 3.87 -7.61
N ASN A 124 -6.88 4.34 -8.70
CA ASN A 124 -5.53 4.05 -9.17
C ASN A 124 -4.53 5.00 -8.51
N LEU A 125 -4.23 4.75 -7.24
CA LEU A 125 -3.31 5.57 -6.42
C LEU A 125 -1.90 5.66 -7.03
N ARG A 126 -1.49 4.70 -7.86
CA ARG A 126 -0.21 4.71 -8.58
C ARG A 126 -0.25 5.46 -9.90
N ALA A 127 -1.44 5.90 -10.34
CA ALA A 127 -1.70 6.58 -11.60
C ALA A 127 -1.12 5.81 -12.81
N ILE A 128 -1.22 4.48 -12.80
CA ILE A 128 -0.69 3.64 -13.88
C ILE A 128 -1.51 3.87 -15.14
N GLY A 129 -0.84 4.09 -16.27
CA GLY A 129 -1.47 4.43 -17.53
C GLY A 129 -1.94 5.88 -17.62
N TRP A 130 -1.68 6.73 -16.61
CA TRP A 130 -1.92 8.16 -16.69
C TRP A 130 -0.62 8.93 -16.97
N ARG A 131 -0.69 10.03 -17.72
CA ARG A 131 0.50 10.81 -18.13
C ARG A 131 1.26 11.40 -16.95
N HIS A 132 0.52 11.85 -15.94
CA HIS A 132 1.12 12.35 -14.70
C HIS A 132 1.68 11.21 -13.83
N GLY A 133 1.49 9.94 -14.22
CA GLY A 133 1.93 8.69 -13.60
C GLY A 133 3.44 8.46 -13.59
N SER A 134 3.88 7.28 -13.14
CA SER A 134 5.30 6.92 -13.20
C SER A 134 5.64 6.26 -14.54
N GLU A 135 6.67 6.76 -15.22
CA GLU A 135 7.14 6.23 -16.51
C GLU A 135 7.58 4.76 -16.45
N LYS A 136 8.03 4.28 -15.28
CA LYS A 136 8.45 2.89 -15.06
C LYS A 136 7.35 1.86 -15.35
N TYR A 137 6.09 2.29 -15.39
CA TYR A 137 4.92 1.44 -15.61
C TYR A 137 4.27 1.63 -16.97
N LEU A 138 4.89 2.42 -17.86
CA LEU A 138 4.38 2.65 -19.19
C LEU A 138 4.92 1.58 -20.17
N PRO A 139 4.15 1.25 -21.21
CA PRO A 139 4.68 0.53 -22.36
C PRO A 139 5.92 1.22 -22.96
N PRO A 140 6.78 0.46 -23.68
CA PRO A 140 7.94 1.01 -24.36
C PRO A 140 7.56 2.22 -25.22
N PRO A 141 8.41 3.27 -25.27
CA PRO A 141 8.11 4.47 -26.05
C PRO A 141 7.78 4.20 -27.52
N CYS A 142 8.40 3.16 -28.13
CA CYS A 142 8.11 2.75 -29.51
C CYS A 142 6.68 2.22 -29.73
N GLN A 143 5.96 1.86 -28.66
CA GLN A 143 4.56 1.45 -28.69
C GLN A 143 3.61 2.61 -28.44
N ILE A 144 4.10 3.78 -28.01
CA ILE A 144 3.28 4.96 -27.73
C ILE A 144 3.35 5.90 -28.93
N LEU A 145 2.25 5.97 -29.68
CA LEU A 145 2.10 6.86 -30.82
C LEU A 145 1.92 8.31 -30.33
N GLU A 146 2.85 9.18 -30.70
CA GLU A 146 2.62 10.62 -30.63
C GLU A 146 1.75 11.06 -31.81
N LYS A 147 0.94 12.09 -31.61
CA LYS A 147 -0.12 12.56 -32.55
C LYS A 147 0.36 12.85 -33.98
N ASN A 148 1.67 12.92 -34.22
CA ASN A 148 2.28 13.33 -35.50
C ASN A 148 3.23 12.29 -36.12
N SER A 149 3.35 11.09 -35.53
CA SER A 149 4.32 10.06 -35.98
C SER A 149 3.58 8.84 -36.52
N PHE A 150 2.88 8.99 -37.66
CA PHE A 150 2.23 7.89 -38.38
C PHE A 150 3.20 7.08 -39.25
N SER A 151 4.51 7.15 -38.97
CA SER A 151 5.48 6.21 -39.52
C SER A 151 5.19 4.84 -38.93
N ARG A 152 4.33 4.08 -39.62
CA ARG A 152 3.91 2.73 -39.24
C ARG A 152 5.17 1.91 -38.95
N PRO A 153 5.41 1.45 -37.72
CA PRO A 153 6.55 0.58 -37.45
C PRO A 153 6.36 -0.68 -38.29
N SER A 154 7.30 -0.95 -39.20
CA SER A 154 7.21 -2.02 -40.19
C SER A 154 7.26 -3.42 -39.57
N THR A 155 7.59 -3.51 -38.28
CA THR A 155 7.72 -4.76 -37.53
C THR A 155 6.74 -4.76 -36.36
N PRO A 156 5.96 -5.85 -36.15
CA PRO A 156 5.19 -6.02 -34.94
C PRO A 156 6.16 -5.96 -33.76
N ALA A 157 6.07 -4.92 -32.94
CA ALA A 157 6.82 -4.84 -31.70
C ALA A 157 6.43 -6.07 -30.87
N ALA A 158 7.41 -6.85 -30.42
CA ALA A 158 7.17 -7.96 -29.51
C ALA A 158 6.25 -7.50 -28.38
N THR A 159 5.27 -8.32 -28.03
CA THR A 159 4.32 -8.04 -26.95
C THR A 159 5.11 -7.71 -25.69
N TRP A 160 4.95 -6.49 -25.20
CA TRP A 160 5.66 -6.04 -24.00
C TRP A 160 4.96 -6.58 -22.76
N GLY A 161 5.74 -7.24 -21.90
CA GLY A 161 5.26 -7.83 -20.66
C GLY A 161 4.93 -9.32 -20.78
N PRO A 162 4.50 -9.93 -19.66
CA PRO A 162 4.19 -11.35 -19.62
C PRO A 162 2.96 -11.67 -20.49
N SER A 163 2.92 -12.89 -21.03
CA SER A 163 1.69 -13.39 -21.66
C SER A 163 0.52 -13.33 -20.66
N ARG A 164 -0.68 -13.04 -21.14
CA ARG A 164 -1.87 -12.93 -20.31
C ARG A 164 -2.06 -14.16 -19.42
N GLN A 165 -1.87 -15.36 -19.96
CA GLN A 165 -1.98 -16.61 -19.21
C GLN A 165 -0.91 -16.73 -18.11
N SER A 166 0.36 -16.42 -18.42
CA SER A 166 1.44 -16.44 -17.42
C SER A 166 1.18 -15.42 -16.31
N PHE A 167 0.65 -14.25 -16.66
CA PHE A 167 0.27 -13.22 -15.70
C PHE A 167 -0.85 -13.71 -14.77
N LEU A 168 -1.97 -14.20 -15.33
CA LEU A 168 -3.10 -14.69 -14.56
C LEU A 168 -2.69 -15.82 -13.62
N TRP A 169 -1.87 -16.76 -14.09
CA TRP A 169 -1.36 -17.85 -13.25
C TRP A 169 -0.50 -17.35 -12.09
N THR A 170 0.34 -16.32 -12.35
CA THR A 170 1.14 -15.68 -11.30
C THR A 170 0.25 -15.01 -10.25
N GLN A 171 -0.80 -14.30 -10.66
CA GLN A 171 -1.74 -13.67 -9.72
C GLN A 171 -2.56 -14.72 -8.93
N ALA A 172 -2.98 -15.81 -9.58
CA ALA A 172 -3.68 -16.91 -8.91
C ALA A 172 -2.82 -17.53 -7.80
N ARG A 173 -1.54 -17.83 -8.08
CA ARG A 173 -0.60 -18.32 -7.06
C ARG A 173 -0.43 -17.35 -5.90
N ARG A 174 -0.32 -16.04 -6.16
CA ARG A 174 -0.21 -15.01 -5.11
C ARG A 174 -1.46 -14.95 -4.24
N LEU A 175 -2.64 -15.04 -4.85
CA LEU A 175 -3.91 -15.08 -4.11
C LEU A 175 -4.00 -16.32 -3.22
N VAL A 176 -3.61 -17.49 -3.73
CA VAL A 176 -3.54 -18.72 -2.93
C VAL A 176 -2.54 -18.59 -1.79
N ALA A 177 -1.33 -18.05 -2.05
CA ALA A 177 -0.33 -17.84 -1.01
C ALA A 177 -0.82 -16.88 0.08
N ALA A 178 -1.47 -15.78 -0.30
CA ALA A 178 -2.07 -14.83 0.63
C ALA A 178 -3.16 -15.49 1.48
N TYR A 179 -4.04 -16.28 0.86
CA TYR A 179 -5.07 -17.04 1.56
C TYR A 179 -4.47 -18.01 2.58
N MET A 180 -3.49 -18.83 2.16
CA MET A 180 -2.84 -19.81 3.03
C MET A 180 -2.10 -19.14 4.19
N TRP A 181 -1.45 -17.99 3.95
CA TRP A 181 -0.82 -17.22 5.02
C TRP A 181 -1.84 -16.67 6.01
N PHE A 182 -2.97 -16.13 5.53
CA PHE A 182 -4.02 -15.64 6.42
C PHE A 182 -4.63 -16.76 7.25
N ASP A 183 -4.82 -17.93 6.64
CA ASP A 183 -5.33 -19.10 7.35
C ASP A 183 -4.38 -19.50 8.48
N PHE A 184 -3.08 -19.63 8.15
CA PHE A 184 -2.03 -19.87 9.13
C PHE A 184 -2.01 -18.79 10.23
N TYR A 185 -2.05 -17.51 9.86
CA TYR A 185 -2.03 -16.40 10.81
C TYR A 185 -3.23 -16.44 11.76
N HIS A 186 -4.43 -16.67 11.22
CA HIS A 186 -5.64 -16.76 12.03
C HIS A 186 -5.56 -17.94 13.00
N THR A 187 -5.23 -19.14 12.52
CA THR A 187 -5.15 -20.32 13.38
C THR A 187 -4.07 -20.20 14.45
N MET A 188 -2.90 -19.63 14.12
CA MET A 188 -1.77 -19.58 15.05
C MET A 188 -1.82 -18.39 16.02
N PHE A 189 -2.28 -17.22 15.57
CA PHE A 189 -2.16 -15.97 16.34
C PHE A 189 -3.50 -15.36 16.76
N VAL A 190 -4.62 -15.68 16.10
CA VAL A 190 -5.94 -15.09 16.41
C VAL A 190 -6.84 -16.09 17.14
N HIS A 191 -6.92 -17.32 16.64
CA HIS A 191 -7.74 -18.38 17.21
C HIS A 191 -7.30 -18.68 18.64
N GLU A 192 -8.27 -18.83 19.53
CA GLU A 192 -8.03 -19.08 20.96
C GLU A 192 -7.07 -18.08 21.64
N ASN A 193 -6.93 -16.86 21.10
CA ASN A 193 -5.96 -15.84 21.53
C ASN A 193 -4.49 -16.30 21.43
N GLY A 194 -4.16 -17.13 20.43
CA GLY A 194 -2.78 -17.51 20.12
C GLY A 194 -2.23 -18.66 20.96
N ARG A 195 -3.09 -19.39 21.69
CA ARG A 195 -2.71 -20.55 22.54
C ARG A 195 -1.87 -21.59 21.79
N HIS A 196 -2.13 -21.83 20.50
CA HIS A 196 -1.33 -22.74 19.70
C HIS A 196 0.13 -22.30 19.58
N THR A 197 0.37 -21.01 19.34
CA THR A 197 1.72 -20.45 19.24
C THR A 197 2.43 -20.50 20.59
N GLU A 198 1.75 -20.15 21.69
CA GLU A 198 2.34 -20.22 23.02
C GLU A 198 2.76 -21.66 23.39
N ARG A 199 1.92 -22.66 23.12
CA ARG A 199 2.27 -24.08 23.31
C ARG A 199 3.46 -24.49 22.45
N LEU A 200 3.51 -24.05 21.19
CA LEU A 200 4.61 -24.37 20.29
C LEU A 200 5.94 -23.78 20.78
N ILE A 201 5.92 -22.55 21.30
CA ILE A 201 7.09 -21.90 21.91
C ILE A 201 7.59 -22.71 23.10
N ASP A 202 6.70 -23.07 24.04
CA ASP A 202 7.07 -23.83 25.23
C ASP A 202 7.61 -25.22 24.89
N MET A 203 6.94 -25.96 24.00
CA MET A 203 7.41 -27.27 23.52
C MET A 203 8.78 -27.18 22.83
N THR A 204 8.99 -26.16 22.00
CA THR A 204 10.26 -25.96 21.30
C THR A 204 11.39 -25.65 22.28
N ALA A 205 11.13 -24.79 23.26
CA ALA A 205 12.10 -24.47 24.31
C ALA A 205 12.45 -25.70 25.15
N LYS A 206 11.44 -26.48 25.56
CA LYS A 206 11.65 -27.73 26.29
C LYS A 206 12.49 -28.72 25.48
N LYS A 207 12.22 -28.88 24.18
CA LYS A 207 12.93 -29.81 23.30
C LYS A 207 14.35 -29.37 22.97
N MET A 208 14.56 -28.09 22.65
CA MET A 208 15.86 -27.58 22.18
C MET A 208 16.79 -27.16 23.32
N LEU A 209 16.23 -26.64 24.42
CA LEU A 209 16.99 -26.07 25.54
C LEU A 209 16.91 -26.93 26.81
N GLY A 210 16.05 -27.96 26.85
CA GLY A 210 15.84 -28.78 28.04
C GLY A 210 15.21 -28.01 29.22
N ALA A 211 14.65 -26.83 28.97
CA ALA A 211 14.18 -25.90 30.01
C ALA A 211 12.73 -25.46 29.77
N TYR A 212 12.00 -25.24 30.86
CA TYR A 212 10.70 -24.57 30.82
C TYR A 212 10.91 -23.06 30.80
N LEU A 213 10.22 -22.36 29.90
CA LEU A 213 10.27 -20.91 29.88
C LEU A 213 9.39 -20.35 31.00
N ALA A 214 9.89 -19.32 31.70
CA ALA A 214 9.03 -18.54 32.58
C ALA A 214 7.85 -17.97 31.76
N PRO A 215 6.61 -17.91 32.32
CA PRO A 215 5.45 -17.42 31.58
C PRO A 215 5.64 -16.04 30.94
N ALA A 216 6.33 -15.12 31.64
CA ALA A 216 6.65 -13.80 31.11
C ALA A 216 7.57 -13.85 29.87
N THR A 217 8.56 -14.76 29.86
CA THR A 217 9.47 -14.96 28.73
C THR A 217 8.72 -15.53 27.53
N CYS A 218 7.87 -16.55 27.74
CA CYS A 218 7.04 -17.13 26.70
C CYS A 218 6.13 -16.06 26.07
N GLN A 219 5.45 -15.26 26.91
CA GLN A 219 4.58 -14.18 26.44
C GLN A 219 5.36 -13.11 25.66
N ASN A 220 6.58 -12.78 26.08
CA ASN A 220 7.43 -11.82 25.36
C ASN A 220 7.84 -12.33 23.98
N ILE A 221 8.21 -13.62 23.87
CA ILE A 221 8.51 -14.26 22.59
C ILE A 221 7.26 -14.28 21.70
N TYR A 222 6.10 -14.67 22.24
CA TYR A 222 4.83 -14.65 21.53
C TYR A 222 4.51 -13.25 20.99
N LYS A 223 4.63 -12.20 21.81
CA LYS A 223 4.41 -10.81 21.38
C LYS A 223 5.34 -10.42 20.23
N TRP A 224 6.62 -10.79 20.28
CA TRP A 224 7.57 -10.52 19.21
C TRP A 224 7.22 -11.24 17.91
N LEU A 225 6.93 -12.54 17.97
CA LEU A 225 6.48 -13.31 16.82
C LEU A 225 5.18 -12.74 16.25
N GLY A 226 4.22 -12.37 17.10
CA GLY A 226 2.97 -11.75 16.69
C GLY A 226 3.16 -10.39 16.01
N ARG A 227 4.14 -9.57 16.41
CA ARG A 227 4.48 -8.32 15.69
C ARG A 227 4.98 -8.60 14.28
N ILE A 228 5.88 -9.57 14.13
CA ILE A 228 6.42 -9.96 12.82
C ILE A 228 5.31 -10.55 11.95
N ALA A 229 4.52 -11.47 12.51
CA ALA A 229 3.40 -12.10 11.82
C ALA A 229 2.38 -11.06 11.32
N ARG A 230 2.06 -10.04 12.11
CA ARG A 230 1.17 -8.95 11.70
C ARG A 230 1.68 -8.15 10.52
N ILE A 231 2.98 -7.85 10.44
CA ILE A 231 3.57 -7.16 9.27
C ILE A 231 3.44 -8.02 8.02
N ILE A 232 3.80 -9.30 8.14
CA ILE A 232 3.71 -10.24 7.02
C ILE A 232 2.25 -10.41 6.59
N SER A 233 1.30 -10.49 7.53
CA SER A 233 -0.14 -10.52 7.24
C SER A 233 -0.62 -9.26 6.53
N ALA A 234 -0.22 -8.06 6.97
CA ALA A 234 -0.56 -6.83 6.27
C ALA A 234 -0.02 -6.82 4.83
N GLN A 235 1.18 -7.36 4.60
CA GLN A 235 1.75 -7.50 3.27
C GLN A 235 0.95 -8.48 2.41
N PHE A 236 0.70 -9.71 2.87
CA PHE A 236 -0.10 -10.68 2.13
C PHE A 236 -1.53 -10.21 1.89
N PHE A 237 -2.09 -9.40 2.78
CA PHE A 237 -3.43 -8.84 2.62
C PHE A 237 -3.48 -7.94 1.39
N LEU A 238 -2.58 -6.96 1.34
CA LEU A 238 -2.47 -6.03 0.22
C LEU A 238 -2.11 -6.76 -1.07
N ASP A 239 -1.21 -7.76 -0.98
CA ASP A 239 -0.79 -8.55 -2.13
C ASP A 239 -1.93 -9.39 -2.71
N GLY A 240 -2.68 -10.08 -1.85
CA GLY A 240 -3.83 -10.88 -2.21
C GLY A 240 -4.97 -10.04 -2.78
N PHE A 241 -5.28 -8.89 -2.16
CA PHE A 241 -6.29 -7.97 -2.69
C PHE A 241 -5.90 -7.42 -4.06
N HIS A 242 -4.64 -7.07 -4.26
CA HIS A 242 -4.14 -6.63 -5.55
C HIS A 242 -4.16 -7.74 -6.60
N ALA A 243 -3.74 -8.96 -6.23
CA ALA A 243 -3.80 -10.12 -7.12
C ALA A 243 -5.25 -10.43 -7.54
N LEU A 244 -6.20 -10.38 -6.61
CA LEU A 244 -7.63 -10.53 -6.90
C LEU A 244 -8.13 -9.45 -7.88
N THR A 245 -7.78 -8.20 -7.64
CA THR A 245 -8.13 -7.08 -8.52
C THR A 245 -7.56 -7.27 -9.92
N ALA A 246 -6.30 -7.70 -10.03
CA ALA A 246 -5.63 -7.96 -11.29
C ALA A 246 -6.22 -9.17 -12.03
N LEU A 247 -6.58 -10.24 -11.32
CA LEU A 247 -7.28 -11.39 -11.90
C LEU A 247 -8.63 -10.99 -12.47
N PHE A 248 -9.40 -10.20 -11.73
CA PHE A 248 -10.69 -9.71 -12.19
C PHE A 248 -10.53 -8.82 -13.43
N ALA A 249 -9.63 -7.84 -13.38
CA ALA A 249 -9.47 -6.89 -14.47
C ALA A 249 -8.87 -7.53 -15.74
N VAL A 250 -7.76 -8.26 -15.61
CA VAL A 250 -7.09 -8.90 -16.75
C VAL A 250 -7.84 -10.15 -17.20
N GLY A 251 -8.55 -10.84 -16.31
CA GLY A 251 -9.30 -12.06 -16.63
C GLY A 251 -10.67 -11.80 -17.24
N ILE A 252 -11.43 -10.88 -16.64
CA ILE A 252 -12.87 -10.68 -16.95
C ILE A 252 -13.12 -9.44 -17.79
N ILE A 253 -12.57 -8.28 -17.42
CA ILE A 253 -12.90 -7.01 -18.10
C ILE A 253 -12.45 -7.03 -19.58
N THR A 254 -11.40 -7.80 -19.94
CA THR A 254 -10.82 -7.92 -21.30
C THR A 254 -10.50 -6.55 -21.93
N ASP A 255 -10.01 -6.49 -23.17
CA ASP A 255 -9.60 -5.26 -23.87
C ASP A 255 -10.76 -4.28 -24.20
N THR A 256 -11.92 -4.42 -23.55
CA THR A 256 -13.14 -3.68 -23.89
C THR A 256 -13.37 -2.45 -23.00
N TRP A 257 -13.93 -1.39 -23.61
CA TRP A 257 -14.44 -0.09 -23.11
C TRP A 257 -13.58 0.76 -22.13
N LEU A 258 -12.82 0.17 -21.20
CA LEU A 258 -12.02 0.85 -20.17
C LEU A 258 -10.54 1.04 -20.56
N GLY A 259 -10.18 0.83 -21.83
CA GLY A 259 -8.83 1.08 -22.34
C GLY A 259 -7.83 0.03 -21.85
N THR A 260 -6.83 0.44 -21.07
CA THR A 260 -5.71 -0.45 -20.68
C THR A 260 -5.96 -1.23 -19.38
N ALA A 261 -7.19 -1.23 -18.86
CA ALA A 261 -7.53 -1.95 -17.62
C ALA A 261 -7.46 -3.48 -17.77
N GLY A 262 -7.57 -4.01 -18.98
CA GLY A 262 -7.37 -5.45 -19.25
C GLY A 262 -5.89 -5.85 -19.40
N GLU A 263 -4.97 -4.90 -19.38
CA GLU A 263 -3.57 -5.14 -19.73
C GLU A 263 -2.75 -5.65 -18.54
N PRO A 264 -1.99 -6.76 -18.67
CA PRO A 264 -1.14 -7.29 -17.61
C PRO A 264 -0.18 -6.25 -16.99
N TRP A 265 0.39 -5.37 -17.82
CA TRP A 265 1.33 -4.36 -17.36
C TRP A 265 0.70 -3.25 -16.51
N ALA A 266 -0.62 -3.08 -16.58
CA ALA A 266 -1.34 -2.10 -15.75
C ALA A 266 -1.40 -2.53 -14.27
N TYR A 267 -0.98 -3.75 -13.96
CA TYR A 267 -0.97 -4.34 -12.61
C TYR A 267 0.44 -4.81 -12.22
N PRO A 268 1.43 -3.89 -12.14
CA PRO A 268 2.76 -4.22 -11.64
C PRO A 268 2.66 -4.61 -10.16
N THR A 269 3.61 -5.42 -9.69
CA THR A 269 3.65 -5.86 -8.29
C THR A 269 3.62 -4.67 -7.33
N LEU A 270 2.93 -4.81 -6.21
CA LEU A 270 2.89 -3.75 -5.18
C LEU A 270 4.19 -3.68 -4.40
N PHE A 271 4.78 -4.85 -4.14
CA PHE A 271 6.02 -5.03 -3.40
C PHE A 271 7.14 -5.37 -4.39
N GLY A 272 8.36 -4.93 -4.09
CA GLY A 272 9.55 -5.38 -4.79
C GLY A 272 10.25 -6.54 -4.07
N GLY A 273 11.31 -7.05 -4.68
CA GLY A 273 12.08 -8.15 -4.10
C GLY A 273 12.86 -7.71 -2.85
N PHE A 274 12.83 -8.55 -1.82
CA PHE A 274 13.71 -8.39 -0.67
C PHE A 274 15.15 -8.73 -1.07
N ARG A 275 16.09 -7.79 -0.87
CA ARG A 275 17.51 -7.99 -1.18
C ARG A 275 18.31 -8.04 0.11
N LEU A 276 18.68 -9.24 0.54
CA LEU A 276 19.56 -9.46 1.70
C LEU A 276 20.93 -8.77 1.56
N SER A 277 21.35 -8.48 0.33
CA SER A 277 22.60 -7.77 0.03
C SER A 277 22.61 -6.32 0.53
N THR A 278 21.46 -5.73 0.86
CA THR A 278 21.34 -4.33 1.28
C THR A 278 20.36 -4.24 2.46
N PRO A 279 20.83 -4.50 3.70
CA PRO A 279 19.97 -4.57 4.87
C PRO A 279 19.57 -3.19 5.40
N ASN A 280 19.78 -2.11 4.63
CA ASN A 280 19.42 -0.76 5.03
C ASN A 280 17.91 -0.49 4.89
N LEU A 281 17.39 0.34 5.79
CA LEU A 281 15.97 0.66 5.87
C LEU A 281 15.49 1.55 4.73
N LYS A 282 16.39 2.31 4.09
CA LYS A 282 16.05 3.06 2.88
C LYS A 282 15.63 2.12 1.76
N ASP A 283 16.39 1.06 1.52
CA ASP A 283 16.09 0.06 0.49
C ASP A 283 14.87 -0.78 0.88
N PHE A 284 14.67 -1.06 2.16
CA PHE A 284 13.43 -1.64 2.66
C PHE A 284 12.20 -0.81 2.23
N TRP A 285 12.18 0.50 2.53
CA TRP A 285 11.04 1.36 2.20
C TRP A 285 10.92 1.67 0.71
N ALA A 286 12.05 1.75 -0.01
CA ALA A 286 12.09 2.08 -1.43
C ALA A 286 11.81 0.88 -2.35
N ASN A 287 12.22 -0.32 -1.96
CA ASN A 287 12.16 -1.48 -2.83
C ASN A 287 11.24 -2.58 -2.29
N TRP A 288 11.30 -2.89 -1.00
CA TRP A 288 10.54 -4.02 -0.46
C TRP A 288 9.10 -3.65 -0.12
N TRP A 289 8.90 -2.54 0.60
CA TRP A 289 7.57 -2.10 1.02
C TRP A 289 6.70 -1.63 -0.16
N HIS A 290 5.39 -1.66 0.02
CA HIS A 290 4.44 -1.36 -1.04
C HIS A 290 4.64 0.05 -1.61
N ASP A 291 4.47 0.22 -2.93
CA ASP A 291 4.59 1.52 -3.59
C ASP A 291 3.25 2.27 -3.77
N LEU A 292 2.15 1.70 -3.27
CA LEU A 292 0.78 2.18 -3.45
C LEU A 292 0.58 3.67 -3.11
N LEU A 293 1.06 4.10 -1.93
CA LEU A 293 0.92 5.47 -1.42
C LEU A 293 2.14 6.35 -1.69
N ARG A 294 3.22 5.78 -2.22
CA ARG A 294 4.51 6.47 -2.32
C ARG A 294 4.40 7.70 -3.21
N ARG A 295 3.84 7.51 -4.39
CA ARG A 295 3.69 8.56 -5.40
C ARG A 295 2.78 9.71 -4.94
N PRO A 296 1.51 9.49 -4.53
CA PRO A 296 0.64 10.58 -4.08
C PRO A 296 1.28 11.42 -2.97
N PHE A 297 1.89 10.74 -2.00
CA PHE A 297 2.48 11.39 -0.84
C PHE A 297 3.74 12.16 -1.23
N TRP A 298 4.56 11.61 -2.12
CA TRP A 298 5.75 12.29 -2.63
C TRP A 298 5.42 13.54 -3.44
N THR A 299 4.41 13.47 -4.31
CA THR A 299 3.94 14.63 -5.08
C THR A 299 3.45 15.74 -4.17
N VAL A 300 2.64 15.41 -3.16
CA VAL A 300 2.14 16.39 -2.20
C VAL A 300 3.27 16.94 -1.32
N ALA A 301 4.23 16.12 -0.90
CA ALA A 301 5.41 16.59 -0.16
C ALA A 301 6.24 17.61 -0.96
N LYS A 302 6.45 17.36 -2.26
CA LYS A 302 7.15 18.31 -3.15
C LYS A 302 6.39 19.62 -3.35
N TRP A 303 5.05 19.56 -3.33
CA TRP A 303 4.22 20.75 -3.41
C TRP A 303 4.28 21.57 -2.11
N PHE A 304 4.23 20.92 -0.95
CA PHE A 304 4.31 21.59 0.36
C PHE A 304 5.70 22.14 0.69
N VAL A 305 6.76 21.43 0.30
CA VAL A 305 8.14 21.77 0.65
C VAL A 305 8.89 22.22 -0.62
N PRO A 306 9.25 23.50 -0.74
CA PRO A 306 9.90 24.06 -1.93
C PRO A 306 11.14 23.27 -2.40
N PRO A 307 11.44 23.26 -3.72
CA PRO A 307 12.57 22.51 -4.29
C PRO A 307 13.95 22.91 -3.77
N ALA A 308 14.10 24.11 -3.22
CA ALA A 308 15.35 24.60 -2.62
C ALA A 308 15.75 23.82 -1.35
N HIS A 309 14.92 22.90 -0.87
CA HIS A 309 15.17 22.11 0.32
C HIS A 309 15.63 20.68 0.00
N SER A 310 16.33 20.07 0.96
CA SER A 310 16.88 18.72 0.80
C SER A 310 15.78 17.64 0.72
N ASN A 311 16.06 16.56 -0.02
CA ASN A 311 15.21 15.36 -0.11
C ASN A 311 14.81 14.82 1.28
N ALA A 312 15.62 15.07 2.32
CA ALA A 312 15.29 14.71 3.69
C ALA A 312 13.96 15.33 4.14
N ARG A 313 13.70 16.60 3.85
CA ARG A 313 12.44 17.26 4.26
C ARG A 313 11.23 16.62 3.59
N HIS A 314 11.33 16.28 2.30
CA HIS A 314 10.28 15.54 1.59
C HIS A 314 10.03 14.18 2.24
N ILE A 315 11.09 13.44 2.62
CA ILE A 315 10.96 12.15 3.32
C ILE A 315 10.22 12.32 4.65
N TRP A 316 10.58 13.32 5.47
CA TRP A 316 9.87 13.63 6.71
C TRP A 316 8.37 13.91 6.48
N THR A 317 8.04 14.73 5.48
CA THR A 317 6.65 15.04 5.14
C THR A 317 5.88 13.79 4.68
N VAL A 318 6.48 12.93 3.86
CA VAL A 318 5.86 11.67 3.42
C VAL A 318 5.56 10.75 4.60
N PHE A 319 6.52 10.57 5.51
CA PHE A 319 6.32 9.72 6.68
C PHE A 319 5.34 10.32 7.69
N ALA A 320 5.28 11.66 7.84
CA ALA A 320 4.26 12.32 8.65
C ALA A 320 2.85 12.09 8.10
N MET A 321 2.65 12.21 6.78
CA MET A 321 1.36 11.89 6.14
C MET A 321 1.00 10.41 6.28
N THR A 322 1.99 9.52 6.17
CA THR A 322 1.81 8.06 6.38
C THR A 322 1.42 7.75 7.82
N GLY A 323 2.10 8.37 8.78
CA GLY A 323 1.77 8.28 10.20
C GLY A 323 0.37 8.78 10.49
N ALA A 324 -0.03 9.92 9.91
CA ALA A 324 -1.39 10.45 10.07
C ALA A 324 -2.45 9.49 9.53
N ALA A 325 -2.23 8.87 8.37
CA ALA A 325 -3.14 7.91 7.78
C ALA A 325 -3.31 6.67 8.68
N HIS A 326 -2.22 6.06 9.15
CA HIS A 326 -2.29 4.89 10.02
C HIS A 326 -2.77 5.21 11.43
N ALA A 327 -2.44 6.37 11.98
CA ALA A 327 -2.97 6.82 13.26
C ALA A 327 -4.48 7.05 13.20
N SER A 328 -4.97 7.65 12.10
CA SER A 328 -6.39 7.81 11.83
C SER A 328 -7.11 6.45 11.75
N ALA A 329 -6.51 5.48 11.05
CA ALA A 329 -7.00 4.10 10.99
C ALA A 329 -7.07 3.44 12.38
N SER A 330 -5.98 3.51 13.15
CA SER A 330 -5.89 3.01 14.52
C SER A 330 -6.95 3.64 15.44
N TYR A 331 -7.09 4.97 15.39
CA TYR A 331 -8.08 5.70 16.18
C TYR A 331 -9.51 5.31 15.81
N ASN A 332 -9.80 5.18 14.51
CA ASN A 332 -11.17 4.90 14.07
C ASN A 332 -11.66 3.52 14.52
N VAL A 333 -10.75 2.55 14.61
CA VAL A 333 -11.06 1.20 15.14
C VAL A 333 -11.06 1.18 16.66
N SER A 334 -9.96 1.63 17.29
CA SER A 334 -9.75 1.47 18.73
C SER A 334 -10.50 2.49 19.59
N ARG A 335 -10.86 3.64 19.00
CA ARG A 335 -11.40 4.83 19.68
C ARG A 335 -10.51 5.34 20.83
N ARG A 336 -9.22 5.05 20.75
CA ARG A 336 -8.22 5.45 21.76
C ARG A 336 -7.16 6.33 21.10
N ALA A 337 -6.93 7.51 21.68
CA ALA A 337 -5.91 8.44 21.17
C ALA A 337 -4.50 7.88 21.34
N TRP A 338 -4.23 7.19 22.45
CA TRP A 338 -2.88 6.72 22.77
C TRP A 338 -2.28 5.74 21.75
N PRO A 339 -2.96 4.65 21.33
CA PRO A 339 -2.48 3.80 20.25
C PRO A 339 -2.24 4.57 18.94
N ALA A 340 -3.15 5.47 18.57
CA ALA A 340 -3.02 6.28 17.37
C ALA A 340 -1.78 7.19 17.43
N VAL A 341 -1.52 7.84 18.56
CA VAL A 341 -0.32 8.66 18.78
C VAL A 341 0.95 7.81 18.68
N ARG A 342 0.97 6.60 19.26
CA ARG A 342 2.12 5.69 19.16
C ARG A 342 2.41 5.30 17.71
N VAL A 343 1.39 4.97 16.94
CA VAL A 343 1.51 4.68 15.50
C VAL A 343 2.00 5.91 14.73
N PHE A 344 1.45 7.09 15.01
CA PHE A 344 1.92 8.35 14.40
C PHE A 344 3.41 8.59 14.67
N VAL A 345 3.82 8.52 15.94
CA VAL A 345 5.21 8.69 16.36
C VAL A 345 6.12 7.65 15.70
N ALA A 346 5.71 6.38 15.67
CA ALA A 346 6.46 5.31 15.03
C ALA A 346 6.77 5.63 13.55
N TYR A 347 5.78 6.10 12.80
CA TYR A 347 5.97 6.51 11.41
C TYR A 347 6.80 7.78 11.26
N CYS A 348 6.58 8.79 12.11
CA CYS A 348 7.39 10.01 12.13
C CYS A 348 8.86 9.73 12.47
N LEU A 349 9.17 8.63 13.15
CA LEU A 349 10.55 8.23 13.44
C LEU A 349 11.25 7.52 12.26
N GLN A 350 10.51 6.90 11.33
CA GLN A 350 11.07 6.15 10.18
C GLN A 350 12.05 6.93 9.27
N PRO A 351 11.95 8.26 9.08
CA PRO A 351 12.96 9.04 8.37
C PRO A 351 14.36 8.93 8.98
N VAL A 352 14.49 8.74 10.29
CA VAL A 352 15.79 8.73 10.99
C VAL A 352 16.74 7.69 10.39
N PRO A 353 16.43 6.38 10.41
CA PRO A 353 17.31 5.40 9.78
C PRO A 353 17.34 5.54 8.26
N THR A 354 16.22 5.93 7.63
CA THR A 354 16.14 6.09 6.16
C THR A 354 17.16 7.11 5.64
N ILE A 355 17.43 8.16 6.42
CA ILE A 355 18.35 9.24 6.06
C ILE A 355 19.75 8.98 6.62
N TYR A 356 19.86 8.59 7.89
CA TYR A 356 21.13 8.64 8.62
C TYR A 356 21.85 7.30 8.76
N GLN A 357 21.20 6.15 8.52
CA GLN A 357 21.83 4.84 8.74
C GLN A 357 23.11 4.65 7.91
N LYS A 358 23.02 4.81 6.59
CA LYS A 358 24.16 4.61 5.68
C LYS A 358 25.30 5.61 5.93
N PRO A 359 25.05 6.93 6.05
CA PRO A 359 26.09 7.89 6.45
C PRO A 359 26.76 7.56 7.79
N THR A 360 25.99 7.14 8.80
CA THR A 360 26.53 6.78 10.11
C THR A 360 27.44 5.56 10.03
N VAL A 361 27.03 4.51 9.32
CA VAL A 361 27.86 3.30 9.14
C VAL A 361 29.12 3.61 8.33
N GLN A 362 29.00 4.42 7.28
CA GLN A 362 30.15 4.86 6.49
C GLN A 362 31.15 5.66 7.33
N TRP A 363 30.66 6.60 8.14
CA TRP A 363 31.48 7.37 9.07
C TRP A 363 32.18 6.45 10.09
N LEU A 364 31.45 5.55 10.76
CA LEU A 364 32.04 4.57 11.68
C LEU A 364 33.11 3.71 10.99
N SER A 365 32.83 3.20 9.80
CA SER A 365 33.78 2.37 9.03
C SER A 365 35.04 3.13 8.63
N SER A 366 34.99 4.46 8.52
CA SER A 366 36.16 5.31 8.22
C SER A 366 37.09 5.50 9.42
N LYS A 367 36.60 5.25 10.64
CA LYS A 367 37.38 5.36 11.88
C LYS A 367 38.05 4.06 12.28
N ILE A 368 37.63 2.94 11.70
CA ILE A 368 38.19 1.62 11.99
C ILE A 368 39.28 1.31 10.95
N PHE A 369 40.49 0.99 11.40
CA PHE A 369 41.54 0.51 10.50
C PHE A 369 41.27 -0.95 10.14
N VAL A 370 40.71 -1.16 8.95
CA VAL A 370 40.38 -2.48 8.40
C VAL A 370 40.92 -2.62 7.00
N ALA A 371 41.30 -3.84 6.63
CA ALA A 371 41.72 -4.15 5.26
C ALA A 371 40.62 -3.73 4.26
N PRO A 372 40.96 -3.14 3.09
CA PRO A 372 39.97 -2.69 2.11
C PRO A 372 38.93 -3.75 1.73
N ALA A 373 39.34 -5.02 1.66
CA ALA A 373 38.47 -6.16 1.35
C ALA A 373 37.39 -6.43 2.42
N ALA A 374 37.63 -6.10 3.69
CA ALA A 374 36.68 -6.31 4.78
C ALA A 374 35.65 -5.17 4.90
N LYS A 375 35.93 -4.00 4.33
CA LYS A 375 35.10 -2.80 4.48
C LYS A 375 33.65 -2.98 4.03
N PRO A 376 33.32 -3.64 2.89
CA PRO A 376 31.94 -3.87 2.49
C PRO A 376 31.18 -4.75 3.49
N VAL A 377 31.83 -5.78 4.06
CA VAL A 377 31.21 -6.68 5.06
C VAL A 377 30.90 -5.92 6.34
N ILE A 378 31.83 -5.07 6.80
CA ILE A 378 31.63 -4.23 7.99
C ILE A 378 30.47 -3.25 7.78
N ILE A 379 30.38 -2.62 6.60
CA ILE A 379 29.27 -1.72 6.27
C ILE A 379 27.95 -2.51 6.26
N TRP A 380 27.92 -3.66 5.60
CA TRP A 380 26.73 -4.52 5.56
C TRP A 380 26.28 -4.95 6.96
N ALA A 381 27.21 -5.40 7.80
CA ALA A 381 26.92 -5.82 9.16
C ALA A 381 26.46 -4.64 10.04
N GLY A 382 27.08 -3.47 9.90
CA GLY A 382 26.68 -2.25 10.59
C GLY A 382 25.29 -1.77 10.18
N GLU A 383 24.96 -1.81 8.88
CA GLU A 383 23.61 -1.53 8.39
C GLU A 383 22.61 -2.55 8.97
N GLY A 384 22.91 -3.85 8.90
CA GLY A 384 22.05 -4.91 9.45
C GLY A 384 21.80 -4.74 10.95
N PHE A 385 22.83 -4.48 11.74
CA PHE A 385 22.72 -4.23 13.18
C PHE A 385 21.82 -3.03 13.48
N LEU A 386 22.05 -1.89 12.83
CA LEU A 386 21.23 -0.69 13.03
C LEU A 386 19.78 -0.91 12.61
N SER A 387 19.53 -1.69 11.54
CA SER A 387 18.16 -2.06 11.13
C SER A 387 17.47 -2.92 12.19
N ILE A 388 18.16 -3.90 12.76
CA ILE A 388 17.60 -4.75 13.83
C ILE A 388 17.29 -3.92 15.07
N VAL A 389 18.24 -3.09 15.53
CA VAL A 389 18.02 -2.20 16.69
C VAL A 389 16.83 -1.27 16.44
N TRP A 390 16.73 -0.71 15.24
CA TRP A 390 15.61 0.14 14.86
C TRP A 390 14.27 -0.60 14.90
N LEU A 391 14.21 -1.81 14.33
CA LEU A 391 13.01 -2.65 14.36
C LEU A 391 12.62 -3.00 15.80
N LEU A 392 13.59 -3.29 16.67
CA LEU A 392 13.33 -3.57 18.08
C LEU A 392 12.70 -2.37 18.81
N CYS A 393 13.08 -1.14 18.44
CA CYS A 393 12.50 0.08 19.02
C CYS A 393 11.12 0.42 18.42
N ILE A 394 10.96 0.28 17.10
CA ILE A 394 9.77 0.78 16.40
C ILE A 394 8.63 -0.23 16.34
N LEU A 395 8.91 -1.53 16.21
CA LEU A 395 7.86 -2.53 16.09
C LEU A 395 6.88 -2.53 17.28
N PRO A 396 7.30 -2.39 18.55
CA PRO A 396 6.36 -2.25 19.65
C PRO A 396 5.47 -1.01 19.50
N LEU A 397 6.02 0.14 19.10
CA LEU A 397 5.26 1.37 18.91
C LEU A 397 4.23 1.25 17.77
N GLN A 398 4.60 0.58 16.67
CA GLN A 398 3.78 0.50 15.46
C GLN A 398 2.79 -0.66 15.50
N MET A 399 3.21 -1.82 16.01
CA MET A 399 2.44 -3.05 15.93
C MET A 399 1.64 -3.35 17.18
N ASP A 400 1.94 -2.83 18.36
CA ASP A 400 1.06 -2.99 19.54
C ASP A 400 -0.13 -2.01 19.48
N ASP A 401 -0.78 -2.01 18.31
CA ASP A 401 -1.97 -1.25 17.96
C ASP A 401 -3.19 -2.18 17.94
N PRO A 402 -4.13 -2.04 18.89
CA PRO A 402 -5.35 -2.83 18.90
C PRO A 402 -6.24 -2.57 17.68
N GLY A 403 -6.11 -1.41 17.03
CA GLY A 403 -6.85 -1.10 15.81
C GLY A 403 -6.42 -1.98 14.63
N HIS A 404 -5.10 -2.10 14.42
CA HIS A 404 -4.54 -2.98 13.40
C HIS A 404 -4.78 -4.47 13.70
N GLU A 405 -4.69 -4.89 14.97
CA GLU A 405 -5.00 -6.26 15.38
C GLU A 405 -6.47 -6.61 15.10
N ALA A 406 -7.41 -5.76 15.50
CA ALA A 406 -8.83 -5.95 15.24
C ALA A 406 -9.14 -5.92 13.73
N PHE A 407 -8.44 -5.09 12.95
CA PHE A 407 -8.54 -5.09 11.49
C PHE A 407 -8.19 -6.46 10.90
N LEU A 408 -7.02 -7.00 11.22
CA LEU A 408 -6.58 -8.31 10.70
C LEU A 408 -7.50 -9.43 11.18
N ALA A 409 -7.84 -9.45 12.47
CA ALA A 409 -8.71 -10.47 13.06
C ALA A 409 -10.14 -10.46 12.49
N SER A 410 -10.60 -9.33 11.93
CA SER A 410 -11.93 -9.21 11.35
C SER A 410 -12.06 -9.80 9.94
N VAL A 411 -10.94 -10.15 9.28
CA VAL A 411 -10.95 -10.81 7.98
C VAL A 411 -11.34 -12.28 8.18
N ARG A 412 -12.58 -12.63 7.83
CA ARG A 412 -13.05 -14.02 7.94
C ARG A 412 -12.74 -14.78 6.65
N LEU A 413 -12.05 -15.89 6.79
CA LEU A 413 -11.87 -16.85 5.70
C LEU A 413 -13.10 -17.77 5.62
N PRO A 414 -13.54 -18.16 4.42
CA PRO A 414 -14.68 -19.06 4.24
C PRO A 414 -14.42 -20.45 4.82
N CYS A 415 -13.18 -20.93 4.80
CA CYS A 415 -12.78 -22.18 5.44
C CYS A 415 -11.34 -22.11 5.95
N SER A 416 -11.01 -22.90 6.97
CA SER A 416 -9.63 -23.05 7.43
C SER A 416 -9.08 -24.41 6.99
N VAL A 417 -7.94 -24.39 6.29
CA VAL A 417 -7.18 -25.60 5.96
C VAL A 417 -6.33 -26.00 7.17
N MET A 418 -5.74 -25.01 7.85
CA MET A 418 -4.84 -25.24 8.96
C MET A 418 -5.53 -25.80 10.20
N GLU A 419 -6.76 -25.36 10.51
CA GLU A 419 -7.56 -25.99 11.57
C GLU A 419 -7.82 -27.47 11.31
N ARG A 420 -8.10 -27.85 10.05
CA ARG A 420 -8.31 -29.26 9.67
C ARG A 420 -7.03 -30.08 9.81
N VAL A 421 -5.89 -29.50 9.43
CA VAL A 421 -4.58 -30.14 9.60
C VAL A 421 -4.26 -30.33 11.08
N LEU A 422 -4.46 -29.31 11.91
CA LEU A 422 -4.23 -29.42 13.36
C LEU A 422 -5.15 -30.45 14.02
N HIS A 423 -6.43 -30.49 13.63
CA HIS A 423 -7.36 -31.50 14.11
C HIS A 423 -6.88 -32.92 13.74
N ALA A 424 -6.48 -33.14 12.50
CA ALA A 424 -6.02 -34.45 12.02
C ALA A 424 -4.71 -34.92 12.68
N VAL A 425 -3.84 -34.00 13.12
CA VAL A 425 -2.60 -34.35 13.85
C VAL A 425 -2.87 -34.61 15.33
N SER A 426 -3.98 -34.09 15.88
CA SER A 426 -4.36 -34.28 17.29
C SER A 426 -5.15 -35.55 17.57
N THR A 427 -5.74 -36.15 16.53
CA THR A 427 -6.41 -37.45 16.54
C THR A 427 -5.44 -38.55 16.19
#